data_AF-A0AAU6RIU7-F1
#
_entry.id   AF-A0AAU6RIU7-F1
#
_cell.length_a   1.000
_cell.length_b   1.000
_cell.length_c   1.000
_cell.angle_alpha   90.00
_cell.angle_beta   90.00
_cell.angle_gamma   90.00
#
_symmetry.space_group_name_H-M   'P 1'
#
loop_
_entity.id
_entity.type
_entity.pdbx_description
1 polymer ?
#
loop_
_entity_poly.entity_id
_entity_poly.type
_entity_poly.pdbx_seq_one_letter_code
_entity_poly.pdbx_strand_id
1 'polypeptide(L)'
;MIQLISVSEIASSSNLSKQSIFNNLKALDIEVVKHKNKAYISNDKDLQRLLKRLEDNNKGMLTKILESDNQDINKHVVKLINSHEPNINVPLTDTINKVVKQDVNQIDEINKQLYELIKENDRLIEDNKTLNNKVISLNAEINSLTNQSEVIQLLKSQIEDLKEDKNNLTRLLDQQQRLSIDSNNRIKHLENKLVESEDIKESHSDVTNHVHAEREDRSNKQSQSFLSRLFKR
;
A
#
# COMPACT_ATOMS: atom_id res chain seq x y z
N MET A 1 -38.85 11.08 -10.19
CA MET A 1 -38.19 11.63 -8.99
C MET A 1 -39.28 12.34 -8.20
N ILE A 2 -39.63 11.88 -7.00
CA ILE A 2 -40.74 12.46 -6.23
C ILE A 2 -40.23 13.74 -5.56
N GLN A 3 -40.71 14.89 -6.01
CA GLN A 3 -40.34 16.18 -5.43
C GLN A 3 -41.19 16.42 -4.19
N LEU A 4 -40.59 16.26 -3.01
CA LEU A 4 -41.23 16.51 -1.72
C LEU A 4 -41.08 17.98 -1.38
N ILE A 5 -42.15 18.77 -1.55
CA ILE A 5 -42.18 20.18 -1.14
C ILE A 5 -42.88 20.30 0.21
N SER A 6 -42.25 21.04 1.13
CA SER A 6 -42.83 21.23 2.46
C SER A 6 -43.95 22.28 2.44
N VAL A 7 -44.96 22.08 3.28
CA VAL A 7 -46.04 23.06 3.49
C VAL A 7 -45.50 24.42 3.97
N SER A 8 -44.37 24.42 4.68
CA SER A 8 -43.68 25.65 5.09
C SER A 8 -43.09 26.43 3.92
N GLU A 9 -42.50 25.75 2.93
CA GLU A 9 -41.94 26.41 1.76
C GLU A 9 -43.04 27.02 0.89
N ILE A 10 -44.17 26.31 0.74
CA ILE A 10 -45.35 26.80 0.00
C ILE A 10 -45.96 28.04 0.69
N ALA A 11 -46.06 28.02 2.02
CA ALA A 11 -46.57 29.16 2.78
C ALA A 11 -45.68 30.41 2.58
N SER A 12 -44.36 30.24 2.61
CA SER A 12 -43.42 31.34 2.37
C SER A 12 -43.45 31.85 0.94
N SER A 13 -43.55 30.97 -0.07
CA SER A 13 -43.57 31.40 -1.48
C SER A 13 -44.89 32.05 -1.89
N SER A 14 -46.01 31.66 -1.28
CA SER A 14 -47.33 32.23 -1.55
C SER A 14 -47.71 33.42 -0.66
N ASN A 15 -46.85 33.79 0.29
CA ASN A 15 -47.12 34.82 1.31
C ASN A 15 -48.42 34.57 2.11
N LEU A 16 -48.74 33.29 2.36
CA LEU A 16 -49.92 32.86 3.10
C LEU A 16 -49.53 32.21 4.42
N SER A 17 -50.41 32.28 5.42
CA SER A 17 -50.18 31.59 6.68
C SER A 17 -50.18 30.07 6.50
N LYS A 18 -49.35 29.35 7.27
CA LYS A 18 -49.32 27.88 7.26
C LYS A 18 -50.72 27.28 7.49
N GLN A 19 -51.50 27.91 8.37
CA GLN A 19 -52.88 27.52 8.65
C GLN A 19 -53.79 27.64 7.41
N SER A 20 -53.64 28.70 6.61
CA SER A 20 -54.38 28.88 5.37
C SER A 20 -54.06 27.77 4.36
N ILE A 21 -52.78 27.40 4.24
CA ILE A 21 -52.36 26.29 3.39
C ILE A 21 -52.98 24.96 3.87
N PHE A 22 -52.96 24.68 5.18
CA PHE A 22 -53.60 23.47 5.73
C PHE A 22 -55.12 23.42 5.49
N ASN A 23 -55.81 24.55 5.59
CA ASN A 23 -57.25 24.61 5.30
C ASN A 23 -57.53 24.32 3.82
N ASN A 24 -56.71 24.84 2.90
CA ASN A 24 -56.86 24.58 1.47
C ASN A 24 -56.53 23.12 1.11
N LEU A 25 -55.52 22.53 1.75
CA LEU A 25 -55.20 21.09 1.60
C LEU A 25 -56.35 20.21 2.07
N LYS A 26 -56.97 20.53 3.21
CA LYS A 26 -58.16 19.84 3.71
C LYS A 26 -59.36 19.98 2.78
N ALA A 27 -59.54 21.17 2.18
CA ALA A 27 -60.64 21.42 1.24
C ALA A 27 -60.46 20.69 -0.11
N LEU A 28 -59.21 20.38 -0.48
CA LEU A 28 -58.87 19.65 -1.71
C LEU A 28 -58.70 18.15 -1.49
N ASP A 29 -58.91 17.66 -0.26
CA ASP A 29 -58.70 16.26 0.16
C ASP A 29 -57.30 15.74 -0.19
N ILE A 30 -56.28 16.59 0.00
CA ILE A 30 -54.88 16.26 -0.29
C ILE A 30 -54.21 15.70 0.97
N GLU A 31 -53.73 14.47 0.88
CA GLU A 31 -52.95 13.84 1.95
C GLU A 31 -51.54 14.42 2.06
N VAL A 32 -51.12 14.71 3.30
CA VAL A 32 -49.77 15.19 3.60
C VAL A 32 -48.96 14.13 4.34
N VAL A 33 -47.72 13.93 3.91
CA VAL A 33 -46.78 13.04 4.59
C VAL A 33 -46.06 13.81 5.67
N LYS A 34 -46.13 13.32 6.91
CA LYS A 34 -45.43 13.92 8.06
C LYS A 34 -44.07 13.26 8.24
N HIS A 35 -43.01 14.04 8.21
CA HIS A 35 -41.65 13.56 8.48
C HIS A 35 -40.86 14.63 9.25
N LYS A 36 -40.18 14.22 10.33
CA LYS A 36 -39.35 15.11 11.18
C LYS A 36 -40.04 16.44 11.54
N ASN A 37 -41.27 16.37 12.05
CA ASN A 37 -42.10 17.52 12.44
C ASN A 37 -42.43 18.53 11.32
N LYS A 38 -42.32 18.12 10.04
CA LYS A 38 -42.76 18.90 8.88
C LYS A 38 -43.75 18.10 8.05
N ALA A 39 -44.68 18.81 7.41
CA ALA A 39 -45.66 18.23 6.50
C ALA A 39 -45.21 18.45 5.05
N TYR A 40 -45.32 17.42 4.23
CA TYR A 40 -44.88 17.40 2.84
C TYR A 40 -46.02 16.95 1.92
N ILE A 41 -46.06 17.51 0.73
CA ILE A 41 -46.93 17.04 -0.35
C ILE A 41 -46.08 16.10 -1.22
N SER A 42 -46.51 14.86 -1.37
CA SER A 42 -45.74 13.81 -2.07
C SER A 42 -46.11 13.66 -3.54
N ASN A 43 -47.21 14.27 -3.98
CA ASN A 43 -47.72 14.14 -5.33
C ASN A 43 -47.73 15.49 -6.04
N ASP A 44 -47.04 15.57 -7.19
CA ASP A 44 -46.94 16.78 -7.99
C ASP A 44 -48.32 17.23 -8.54
N LYS A 45 -49.22 16.28 -8.84
CA LYS A 45 -50.58 16.61 -9.27
C LYS A 45 -51.36 17.36 -8.19
N ASP A 46 -51.14 17.00 -6.93
CA ASP A 46 -51.84 17.63 -5.79
C ASP A 46 -51.23 18.99 -5.45
N LEU A 47 -49.91 19.14 -5.64
CA LEU A 47 -49.23 20.45 -5.57
C LEU A 47 -49.79 21.43 -6.62
N GLN A 48 -49.94 21.00 -7.87
CA GLN A 48 -50.50 21.83 -8.95
C GLN A 48 -51.95 22.23 -8.68
N ARG A 49 -52.76 21.31 -8.13
CA ARG A 49 -54.14 21.59 -7.72
C ARG A 49 -54.21 22.64 -6.62
N LEU A 50 -53.30 22.57 -5.65
CA LEU A 50 -53.20 23.56 -4.58
C LEU A 50 -52.83 24.94 -5.14
N LEU A 51 -51.78 25.03 -5.96
CA LEU A 51 -51.32 26.30 -6.54
C LEU A 51 -52.42 26.97 -7.37
N LYS A 52 -53.10 26.20 -8.24
CA LYS A 52 -54.22 26.70 -9.04
C LYS A 52 -55.34 27.28 -8.18
N ARG A 53 -55.72 26.59 -7.10
CA ARG A 53 -56.77 27.08 -6.19
C ARG A 53 -56.37 28.34 -5.43
N LEU A 54 -55.09 28.48 -5.05
CA LEU A 54 -54.60 29.70 -4.41
C LEU A 54 -54.66 30.90 -5.36
N GLU A 55 -54.35 30.71 -6.64
CA GLU A 55 -54.50 31.73 -7.67
C GLU A 55 -55.97 32.11 -7.91
N ASP A 56 -56.86 31.11 -8.02
CA ASP A 56 -58.29 31.32 -8.24
C ASP A 56 -58.95 32.06 -7.06
N ASN A 57 -58.54 31.76 -5.82
CA ASN A 57 -59.04 32.46 -4.63
C ASN A 57 -58.61 33.94 -4.59
N ASN A 58 -57.39 34.25 -5.01
CA ASN A 58 -56.92 35.63 -5.08
C ASN A 58 -57.66 36.42 -6.18
N LYS A 59 -57.91 35.80 -7.34
CA LYS A 59 -58.70 36.42 -8.42
C LYS A 59 -60.16 36.65 -8.01
N GLY A 60 -60.78 35.65 -7.35
CA GLY A 60 -62.16 35.74 -6.87
C GLY A 60 -62.38 36.79 -5.78
N MET A 61 -61.34 37.11 -4.99
CA MET A 61 -61.39 38.18 -3.99
C MET A 61 -61.32 39.56 -4.66
N LEU A 62 -60.45 39.73 -5.66
CA LEU A 62 -60.36 40.96 -6.46
C LEU A 62 -61.65 41.27 -7.22
N THR A 63 -62.28 40.26 -7.83
CA THR A 63 -63.54 40.46 -8.58
C THR A 63 -64.71 40.78 -7.64
N LYS A 64 -64.80 40.16 -6.46
CA LYS A 64 -65.85 40.48 -5.48
C LYS A 64 -65.70 41.88 -4.87
N ILE A 65 -64.49 42.38 -4.71
CA ILE A 65 -64.23 43.76 -4.27
C ILE A 65 -64.63 44.75 -5.39
N LEU A 66 -64.36 44.42 -6.66
CA LEU A 66 -64.75 45.24 -7.80
C LEU A 66 -66.28 45.25 -8.07
N GLU A 67 -66.99 44.18 -7.72
CA GLU A 67 -68.42 44.03 -7.97
C GLU A 67 -69.32 44.57 -6.82
N SER A 68 -68.77 44.84 -5.63
CA SER A 68 -69.56 45.22 -4.45
C SER A 68 -69.72 46.73 -4.22
N ASP A 69 -68.90 47.59 -4.83
CA ASP A 69 -68.98 49.04 -4.61
C ASP A 69 -69.32 49.82 -5.90
N ASN A 70 -70.63 49.96 -6.09
CA ASN A 70 -71.37 51.13 -6.58
C ASN A 70 -70.92 51.86 -7.88
N GLN A 71 -71.87 51.88 -8.82
CA GLN A 71 -71.84 52.39 -10.20
C GLN A 71 -71.55 53.91 -10.39
N ASP A 72 -71.20 54.69 -9.36
CA ASP A 72 -71.10 56.16 -9.46
C ASP A 72 -69.69 56.72 -9.67
N ILE A 73 -68.65 55.89 -9.64
CA ILE A 73 -67.25 56.34 -9.78
C ILE A 73 -66.83 56.52 -11.26
N ASN A 74 -67.60 55.96 -12.21
CA ASN A 74 -67.17 55.81 -13.61
C ASN A 74 -67.10 57.11 -14.44
N LYS A 75 -67.65 58.24 -13.98
CA LYS A 75 -67.50 59.53 -14.70
C LYS A 75 -66.28 60.34 -14.27
N HIS A 76 -65.79 60.16 -13.05
CA HIS A 76 -64.61 60.90 -12.57
C HIS A 76 -63.31 60.16 -12.90
N VAL A 77 -63.33 58.83 -12.85
CA VAL A 77 -62.16 57.99 -13.17
C VAL A 77 -61.81 58.02 -14.66
N VAL A 78 -62.78 58.02 -15.57
CA VAL A 78 -62.52 58.14 -17.02
C VAL A 78 -61.89 59.49 -17.38
N LYS A 79 -62.15 60.55 -16.61
CA LYS A 79 -61.54 61.87 -16.81
C LYS A 79 -60.11 61.96 -16.28
N LEU A 80 -59.78 61.19 -15.23
CA LEU A 80 -58.40 61.05 -14.71
C LEU A 80 -57.53 60.12 -15.60
N ILE A 81 -58.11 59.07 -16.18
CA ILE A 81 -57.40 58.14 -17.08
C ILE A 81 -56.97 58.84 -18.38
N ASN A 82 -57.78 59.76 -18.91
CA ASN A 82 -57.48 60.46 -20.18
C ASN A 82 -56.53 61.66 -20.02
N SER A 83 -56.07 61.98 -18.81
CA SER A 83 -55.12 63.09 -18.54
C SER A 83 -53.82 62.65 -17.87
N HIS A 84 -53.52 61.36 -17.83
CA HIS A 84 -52.26 60.83 -17.36
C HIS A 84 -51.82 59.69 -18.27
N GLU A 85 -51.05 60.01 -19.32
CA GLU A 85 -50.00 59.07 -19.69
C GLU A 85 -49.12 58.88 -18.45
N PRO A 86 -48.89 57.65 -17.97
CA PRO A 86 -48.02 57.46 -16.84
C PRO A 86 -46.61 57.78 -17.33
N ASN A 87 -46.11 58.98 -16.99
CA ASN A 87 -44.69 59.26 -16.91
C ASN A 87 -44.09 58.48 -15.73
N ILE A 88 -44.20 57.15 -15.81
CA ILE A 88 -43.64 56.18 -14.89
C ILE A 88 -42.67 55.37 -15.73
N ASN A 89 -41.47 55.88 -16.02
CA ASN A 89 -40.39 54.94 -16.35
C ASN A 89 -38.94 55.43 -16.29
N VAL A 90 -38.64 56.72 -16.36
CA VAL A 90 -37.23 57.14 -16.55
C VAL A 90 -36.31 56.81 -15.35
N PRO A 91 -36.70 56.97 -14.06
CA PRO A 91 -35.80 56.68 -12.93
C PRO A 91 -35.60 55.18 -12.68
N LEU A 92 -36.64 54.38 -12.91
CA LEU A 92 -36.60 52.94 -12.65
C LEU A 92 -35.81 52.20 -13.72
N THR A 93 -35.97 52.59 -14.99
CA THR A 93 -35.19 52.02 -16.11
C THR A 93 -33.70 52.34 -15.99
N ASP A 94 -33.33 53.56 -15.59
CA ASP A 94 -31.94 53.92 -15.34
C ASP A 94 -31.31 53.13 -14.18
N THR A 95 -32.09 52.87 -13.13
CA THR A 95 -31.65 52.07 -11.99
C THR A 95 -31.47 50.60 -12.39
N ILE A 96 -32.44 50.03 -13.13
CA ILE A 96 -32.36 48.67 -13.68
C ILE A 96 -31.16 48.53 -14.61
N ASN A 97 -30.94 49.50 -15.53
CA ASN A 97 -29.81 49.48 -16.45
C ASN A 97 -28.46 49.53 -15.73
N LYS A 98 -28.36 50.27 -14.62
CA LYS A 98 -27.14 50.28 -13.78
C LYS A 98 -26.90 48.94 -13.10
N VAL A 99 -27.94 48.34 -12.52
CA VAL A 99 -27.85 47.01 -11.88
C VAL A 99 -27.46 45.95 -12.90
N VAL A 100 -28.13 45.91 -14.06
CA VAL A 100 -27.80 44.97 -15.14
C VAL A 100 -26.37 45.14 -15.63
N LYS A 101 -25.87 46.37 -15.82
CA LYS A 101 -24.46 46.61 -16.19
C LYS A 101 -23.49 46.11 -15.12
N GLN A 102 -23.83 46.29 -13.85
CA GLN A 102 -23.00 45.82 -12.74
C GLN A 102 -22.96 44.28 -12.72
N ASP A 103 -24.11 43.62 -12.84
CA ASP A 103 -24.21 42.15 -12.86
C ASP A 103 -23.48 41.57 -14.07
N VAL A 104 -23.58 42.20 -15.25
CA VAL A 104 -22.84 41.78 -16.46
C VAL A 104 -21.33 41.87 -16.24
N ASN A 105 -20.84 42.97 -15.67
CA ASN A 105 -19.41 43.10 -15.36
C ASN A 105 -18.95 42.05 -14.34
N GLN A 106 -19.77 41.75 -13.33
CA GLN A 106 -19.48 40.69 -12.36
C GLN A 106 -19.43 39.31 -13.02
N ILE A 107 -20.36 39.03 -13.94
CA ILE A 107 -20.38 37.79 -14.73
C ILE A 107 -19.11 37.66 -15.58
N ASP A 108 -18.68 38.74 -16.24
CA ASP A 108 -17.46 38.75 -17.06
C ASP A 108 -16.21 38.45 -16.22
N GLU A 109 -16.14 39.02 -15.02
CA GLU A 109 -15.02 38.82 -14.10
C GLU A 109 -15.00 37.39 -13.54
N ILE A 110 -16.17 36.84 -13.20
CA ILE A 110 -16.33 35.42 -12.80
C ILE A 110 -15.92 34.50 -13.94
N ASN A 111 -16.37 34.76 -15.17
CA ASN A 111 -16.01 33.94 -16.33
C ASN A 111 -14.50 33.95 -16.57
N LYS A 112 -13.85 35.10 -16.44
CA LYS A 112 -12.39 35.22 -16.56
C LYS A 112 -11.67 34.38 -15.50
N GLN A 113 -12.12 34.43 -14.24
CA GLN A 113 -11.57 33.60 -13.18
C GLN A 113 -11.79 32.10 -13.44
N LEU A 114 -12.98 31.72 -13.93
CA LEU A 114 -13.30 30.34 -14.27
C LEU A 114 -12.37 29.80 -15.37
N TYR A 115 -12.09 30.60 -16.40
CA TYR A 115 -11.17 30.21 -17.47
C TYR A 115 -9.74 29.96 -16.96
N GLU A 116 -9.23 30.81 -16.07
CA GLU A 116 -7.90 30.62 -15.48
C GLU A 116 -7.86 29.36 -14.59
N LEU A 117 -8.90 29.11 -13.79
CA LEU A 117 -9.01 27.90 -12.96
C LEU A 117 -9.08 26.61 -13.78
N ILE A 118 -9.81 26.63 -14.91
CA ILE A 118 -9.87 25.47 -15.82
C ILE A 118 -8.48 25.19 -16.40
N LYS A 119 -7.78 26.24 -16.86
CA LYS A 119 -6.44 26.12 -17.42
C LYS A 119 -5.42 25.61 -16.40
N GLU A 120 -5.52 26.05 -15.14
CA GLU A 120 -4.68 25.55 -14.06
C GLU A 120 -4.97 24.08 -13.75
N ASN A 121 -6.26 23.69 -13.68
CA ASN A 121 -6.64 22.29 -13.49
C ASN A 121 -6.13 21.39 -14.62
N ASP A 122 -6.21 21.81 -15.88
CA ASP A 122 -5.68 21.05 -17.02
C ASP A 122 -4.17 20.81 -16.88
N ARG A 123 -3.44 21.84 -16.43
CA ARG A 123 -2.00 21.72 -16.14
C ARG A 123 -1.73 20.73 -15.01
N LEU A 124 -2.48 20.81 -13.91
CA LEU A 124 -2.34 19.90 -12.77
C LEU A 124 -2.69 18.45 -13.13
N ILE A 125 -3.66 18.24 -14.03
CA ILE A 125 -4.00 16.91 -14.55
C ILE A 125 -2.81 16.33 -15.31
N GLU A 126 -2.15 17.13 -16.15
CA GLU A 126 -1.00 16.69 -16.93
C GLU A 126 0.23 16.40 -16.06
N ASP A 127 0.51 17.25 -15.07
CA ASP A 127 1.57 17.03 -14.08
C ASP A 127 1.31 15.73 -13.29
N ASN A 128 0.06 15.47 -12.88
CA ASN A 128 -0.31 14.22 -12.20
C ASN A 128 -0.14 12.98 -13.08
N LYS A 129 -0.49 13.04 -14.38
CA LYS A 129 -0.21 11.92 -15.31
C LYS A 129 1.28 11.65 -15.40
N THR A 130 2.09 12.70 -15.50
CA THR A 130 3.55 12.60 -15.61
C THR A 130 4.15 11.98 -14.33
N LEU A 131 3.68 12.42 -13.15
CA LEU A 131 4.06 11.82 -11.87
C LEU A 131 3.65 10.35 -11.78
N ASN A 132 2.43 10.00 -12.22
CA ASN A 132 1.95 8.63 -12.18
C ASN A 132 2.82 7.70 -13.05
N ASN A 133 3.21 8.14 -14.25
CA ASN A 133 4.12 7.40 -15.11
C ASN A 133 5.49 7.18 -14.45
N LYS A 134 6.01 8.21 -13.75
CA LYS A 134 7.27 8.10 -13.00
C LYS A 134 7.17 7.11 -11.83
N VAL A 135 6.04 7.07 -11.14
CA VAL A 135 5.78 6.09 -10.07
C VAL A 135 5.74 4.67 -10.65
N ILE A 136 5.08 4.47 -11.80
CA ILE A 136 5.05 3.16 -12.47
C ILE A 136 6.47 2.69 -12.84
N SER A 137 7.30 3.56 -13.41
CA SER A 137 8.68 3.20 -13.76
C SER A 137 9.52 2.87 -12.53
N LEU A 138 9.39 3.66 -11.45
CA LEU A 138 10.12 3.41 -10.19
C LEU A 138 9.69 2.09 -9.54
N ASN A 139 8.40 1.75 -9.58
CA ASN A 139 7.92 0.47 -9.07
C ASN A 139 8.49 -0.72 -9.86
N ALA A 140 8.60 -0.60 -11.19
CA ALA A 140 9.25 -1.62 -12.00
C ALA A 140 10.73 -1.80 -11.63
N GLU A 141 11.43 -0.70 -11.37
CA GLU A 141 12.83 -0.72 -10.92
C GLU A 141 12.98 -1.37 -9.54
N ILE A 142 12.12 -1.01 -8.58
CA ILE A 142 12.10 -1.62 -7.23
C ILE A 142 11.89 -3.12 -7.31
N ASN A 143 10.96 -3.60 -8.14
CA ASN A 143 10.71 -5.03 -8.30
C ASN A 143 11.95 -5.75 -8.84
N SER A 144 12.66 -5.16 -9.82
CA SER A 144 13.91 -5.71 -10.35
C SER A 144 14.99 -5.80 -9.26
N LEU A 145 15.18 -4.72 -8.50
CA LEU A 145 16.15 -4.67 -7.40
C LEU A 145 15.81 -5.67 -6.28
N THR A 146 14.53 -5.87 -6.01
CA THR A 146 14.06 -6.83 -5.00
C THR A 146 14.44 -8.25 -5.39
N ASN A 147 14.20 -8.64 -6.65
CA ASN A 147 14.61 -9.94 -7.18
C ASN A 147 16.15 -10.12 -7.12
N GLN A 148 16.91 -9.08 -7.46
CA GLN A 148 18.38 -9.13 -7.35
C GLN A 148 18.84 -9.32 -5.91
N SER A 149 18.17 -8.67 -4.94
CA SER A 149 18.47 -8.82 -3.51
C SER A 149 18.25 -10.25 -3.03
N GLU A 150 17.16 -10.91 -3.46
CA GLU A 150 16.88 -12.31 -3.12
C GLU A 150 17.98 -13.24 -3.65
N VAL A 151 18.42 -13.05 -4.90
CA VAL A 151 19.52 -13.82 -5.48
C VAL A 151 20.83 -13.61 -4.70
N ILE A 152 21.13 -12.38 -4.29
CA ILE A 152 22.31 -12.09 -3.47
C ILE A 152 22.23 -12.77 -2.11
N GLN A 153 21.06 -12.86 -1.48
CA GLN A 153 20.88 -13.56 -0.22
C GLN A 153 21.14 -15.07 -0.37
N LEU A 154 20.62 -15.69 -1.43
CA LEU A 154 20.87 -17.09 -1.73
C LEU A 154 22.36 -17.37 -1.97
N LEU A 155 23.02 -16.54 -2.78
CA LEU A 155 24.46 -16.64 -3.03
C LEU A 155 25.29 -16.47 -1.74
N LYS A 156 24.89 -15.56 -0.84
CA LYS A 156 25.55 -15.41 0.47
C LYS A 156 25.41 -16.66 1.33
N SER A 157 24.24 -17.29 1.36
CA SER A 157 24.04 -18.55 2.09
C SER A 157 24.96 -19.64 1.54
N GLN A 158 25.00 -19.81 0.21
CA GLN A 158 25.86 -20.80 -0.44
C GLN A 158 27.35 -20.58 -0.16
N ILE A 159 27.80 -19.32 -0.11
CA ILE A 159 29.18 -19.00 0.23
C ILE A 159 29.51 -19.38 1.67
N GLU A 160 28.58 -19.20 2.61
CA GLU A 160 28.78 -19.59 4.01
C GLU A 160 28.87 -21.11 4.17
N ASP A 161 27.99 -21.86 3.49
CA ASP A 161 28.04 -23.33 3.46
C ASP A 161 29.39 -23.84 2.91
N LEU A 162 29.82 -23.29 1.76
CA LEU A 162 31.11 -23.64 1.16
C LEU A 162 32.31 -23.30 2.05
N LYS A 163 32.20 -22.23 2.85
CA LYS A 163 33.24 -21.81 3.79
C LYS A 163 33.30 -22.76 4.99
N GLU A 164 32.15 -23.24 5.48
CA GLU A 164 32.10 -24.27 6.52
C GLU A 164 32.73 -25.58 6.03
N ASP A 165 32.36 -26.03 4.83
CA ASP A 165 32.94 -27.23 4.20
C ASP A 165 34.46 -27.11 4.04
N LYS A 166 34.95 -25.96 3.57
CA LYS A 166 36.39 -25.70 3.46
C LYS A 166 37.09 -25.79 4.82
N ASN A 167 36.49 -25.24 5.87
CA ASN A 167 37.06 -25.32 7.22
C ASN A 167 37.10 -26.77 7.73
N ASN A 168 36.05 -27.55 7.47
CA ASN A 168 35.97 -28.96 7.83
C ASN A 168 37.03 -29.79 7.08
N LEU A 169 37.18 -29.57 5.77
CA LEU A 169 38.23 -30.20 4.97
C LEU A 169 39.64 -29.84 5.46
N THR A 170 39.85 -28.58 5.83
CA THR A 170 41.14 -28.12 6.37
C THR A 170 41.45 -28.82 7.71
N ARG A 171 40.47 -28.92 8.61
CA ARG A 171 40.62 -29.66 9.87
C ARG A 171 40.94 -31.14 9.64
N LEU A 172 40.26 -31.78 8.68
CA LEU A 172 40.50 -33.19 8.36
C LEU A 172 41.90 -33.40 7.77
N LEU A 173 42.35 -32.49 6.90
CA LEU A 173 43.70 -32.50 6.36
C LEU A 173 44.75 -32.37 7.47
N ASP A 174 44.57 -31.45 8.40
CA ASP A 174 45.47 -31.28 9.56
C ASP A 174 45.52 -32.55 10.42
N GLN A 175 44.37 -33.21 10.64
CA GLN A 175 44.32 -34.49 11.35
C GLN A 175 45.09 -35.59 10.61
N GLN A 176 44.90 -35.70 9.29
CA GLN A 176 45.59 -36.68 8.47
C GLN A 176 47.12 -36.46 8.48
N GLN A 177 47.57 -35.21 8.38
CA GLN A 177 48.98 -34.87 8.45
C GLN A 177 49.59 -35.26 9.81
N ARG A 178 48.90 -34.96 10.91
CA ARG A 178 49.33 -35.36 12.27
C ARG A 178 49.46 -36.88 12.41
N LEU A 179 48.45 -37.63 11.96
CA LEU A 179 48.46 -39.09 12.01
C LEU A 179 49.60 -39.68 11.16
N SER A 180 49.88 -39.09 10.00
CA SER A 180 51.01 -39.52 9.16
C SER A 180 52.36 -39.29 9.86
N ILE A 181 52.55 -38.13 10.49
CA ILE A 181 53.77 -37.84 11.27
C ILE A 181 53.91 -38.81 12.45
N ASP A 182 52.84 -39.04 13.21
CA ASP A 182 52.84 -39.96 14.35
C ASP A 182 53.14 -41.41 13.92
N SER A 183 52.49 -41.87 12.85
CA SER A 183 52.76 -43.17 12.24
C SER A 183 54.21 -43.31 11.80
N ASN A 184 54.76 -42.32 11.09
CA ASN A 184 56.15 -42.33 10.64
C ASN A 184 57.13 -42.36 11.82
N ASN A 185 56.86 -41.59 12.88
CA ASN A 185 57.65 -41.62 14.10
C ASN A 185 57.59 -42.99 14.79
N ARG A 186 56.41 -43.62 14.80
CA ARG A 186 56.22 -44.96 15.36
C ARG A 186 56.95 -46.02 14.55
N ILE A 187 56.86 -45.97 13.21
CA ILE A 187 57.59 -46.85 12.29
C ILE A 187 59.09 -46.74 12.58
N LYS A 188 59.65 -45.52 12.59
CA LYS A 188 61.06 -45.29 12.90
C LYS A 188 61.47 -45.86 14.26
N HIS A 189 60.62 -45.72 15.27
CA HIS A 189 60.91 -46.28 16.59
C HIS A 189 60.90 -47.82 16.60
N LEU A 190 60.00 -48.44 15.83
CA LEU A 190 59.95 -49.90 15.66
C LEU A 190 61.13 -50.42 14.82
N GLU A 191 61.50 -49.72 13.76
CA GLU A 191 62.68 -50.01 12.94
C GLU A 191 63.94 -49.99 13.79
N ASN A 192 64.14 -48.94 14.60
CA ASN A 192 65.29 -48.86 15.52
C ASN A 192 65.33 -50.04 16.51
N LYS A 193 64.18 -50.41 17.11
CA LYS A 193 64.11 -51.57 18.01
C LYS A 193 64.40 -52.89 17.32
N LEU A 194 63.99 -53.03 16.05
CA LEU A 194 64.26 -54.23 15.27
C LEU A 194 65.76 -54.37 15.01
N VAL A 195 66.42 -53.29 14.58
CA VAL A 195 67.88 -53.25 14.38
C VAL A 195 68.61 -53.60 15.67
N GLU A 196 68.27 -52.96 16.80
CA GLU A 196 68.87 -53.29 18.10
C GLU A 196 68.70 -54.78 18.47
N SER A 197 67.57 -55.39 18.12
CA SER A 197 67.31 -56.80 18.38
C SER A 197 68.05 -57.76 17.43
N GLU A 198 68.36 -57.33 16.20
CA GLU A 198 69.18 -58.08 15.24
C GLU A 198 70.65 -58.03 15.63
N ASP A 199 71.16 -56.85 16.01
CA ASP A 199 72.53 -56.67 16.50
C ASP A 199 72.82 -57.55 17.73
N ILE A 200 71.85 -57.70 18.64
CA ILE A 200 71.96 -58.59 19.81
C ILE A 200 71.97 -60.08 19.39
N LYS A 201 71.23 -60.46 18.35
CA LYS A 201 71.24 -61.85 17.85
C LYS A 201 72.54 -62.20 17.13
N GLU A 202 73.09 -61.27 16.35
CA GLU A 202 74.35 -61.45 15.62
C GLU A 202 75.53 -61.56 16.61
N SER A 203 75.58 -60.69 17.62
CA SER A 203 76.58 -60.77 18.70
C SER A 203 76.44 -62.02 19.59
N HIS A 204 75.24 -62.59 19.74
CA HIS A 204 75.07 -63.87 20.42
C HIS A 204 75.43 -65.10 19.57
N SER A 205 75.28 -65.05 18.24
CA SER A 205 75.71 -66.15 17.36
C SER A 205 77.23 -66.27 17.23
N ASP A 206 77.96 -65.17 17.35
CA ASP A 206 79.43 -65.20 17.35
C ASP A 206 80.00 -65.77 18.66
N VAL A 207 79.35 -65.51 19.79
CA VAL A 207 79.77 -66.06 21.09
C VAL A 207 79.48 -67.57 21.17
N THR A 208 78.36 -68.07 20.64
CA THR A 208 78.06 -69.50 20.64
C THR A 208 79.01 -70.30 19.74
N ASN A 209 79.43 -69.75 18.60
CA ASN A 209 80.45 -70.37 17.74
C ASN A 209 81.84 -70.37 18.39
N HIS A 210 82.22 -69.29 19.08
CA HIS A 210 83.53 -69.23 19.75
C HIS A 210 83.63 -70.17 20.97
N VAL A 211 82.53 -70.37 21.71
CA VAL A 211 82.48 -71.30 22.84
C VAL A 211 82.48 -72.77 22.39
N HIS A 212 81.92 -73.08 21.23
CA HIS A 212 82.01 -74.43 20.65
C HIS A 212 83.42 -74.75 20.12
N ALA A 213 84.07 -73.80 19.44
CA ALA A 213 85.44 -73.96 18.96
C ALA A 213 86.46 -74.14 20.12
N GLU A 214 86.34 -73.37 21.22
CA GLU A 214 87.22 -73.54 22.38
C GLU A 214 86.99 -74.86 23.14
N ARG A 215 85.78 -75.43 23.10
CA ARG A 215 85.50 -76.75 23.70
C ARG A 215 86.07 -77.91 22.86
N GLU A 216 86.07 -77.80 21.53
CA GLU A 216 86.67 -78.81 20.65
C GLU A 216 88.21 -78.81 20.73
N ASP A 217 88.85 -77.64 20.83
CA ASP A 217 90.31 -77.57 20.98
C ASP A 217 90.82 -78.12 22.32
N ARG A 218 90.03 -77.98 23.39
CA ARG A 218 90.36 -78.56 24.70
C ARG A 218 90.15 -80.09 24.73
N SER A 219 89.14 -80.62 24.02
CA SER A 219 88.91 -82.06 23.95
C SER A 219 89.95 -82.78 23.07
N ASN A 220 90.38 -82.15 21.96
CA ASN A 220 91.40 -82.71 21.07
C ASN A 220 92.81 -82.75 21.69
N LYS A 221 93.18 -81.77 22.54
CA LYS A 221 94.45 -81.82 23.28
C LYS A 221 94.47 -82.91 24.35
N GLN A 222 93.32 -83.26 24.93
CA GLN A 222 93.22 -84.28 25.97
C GLN A 222 93.24 -85.70 25.39
N SER A 223 92.63 -85.92 24.22
CA SER A 223 92.64 -87.23 23.52
C SER A 223 94.01 -87.58 22.90
N GLN A 224 94.76 -86.58 22.42
CA GLN A 224 96.14 -86.75 21.93
C GLN A 224 97.11 -87.25 23.02
N SER A 225 96.96 -86.78 24.27
CA SER A 225 97.82 -87.19 25.39
C SER A 225 97.58 -88.64 25.86
N PHE A 226 96.37 -89.15 25.66
CA PHE A 226 96.01 -90.53 26.01
C PHE A 226 96.51 -91.54 24.97
N LEU A 227 96.31 -91.26 23.67
CA LEU A 227 96.78 -92.15 22.58
C LEU A 227 98.31 -92.22 22.48
N SER A 228 99.00 -91.09 22.68
CA SER A 228 100.47 -91.06 22.67
C SER A 228 101.12 -91.80 23.85
N ARG A 229 100.37 -92.10 24.92
CA ARG A 229 100.82 -92.98 26.02
C ARG A 229 100.53 -94.46 25.76
N LEU A 230 99.51 -94.80 24.98
CA LEU A 230 99.13 -96.19 24.70
C LEU A 230 100.05 -96.89 23.68
N PHE A 231 100.64 -96.15 22.74
CA PHE A 231 101.49 -96.71 21.68
C PHE A 231 103.00 -96.51 21.93
N LYS A 232 103.39 -96.16 23.15
CA LYS A 232 104.79 -96.00 23.56
C LYS A 232 105.24 -97.20 24.40
N ARG A 233 105.35 -98.36 23.76
CA ARG A 233 106.08 -99.54 24.23
C ARG A 233 106.51 -100.39 23.04
#